data_AF-A0A9X1U4V1-F1
#
_entry.id   AF-A0A9X1U4V1-F1
#
_cell.length_a   1.000
_cell.length_b   1.000
_cell.length_c   1.000
_cell.angle_alpha   90.00
_cell.angle_beta   90.00
_cell.angle_gamma   90.00
#
_symmetry.space_group_name_H-M   'P 1'
#
loop_
_entity.id
_entity.type
_entity.pdbx_description
1 polymer ?
#
loop_
_entity_poly.entity_id
_entity_poly.type
_entity_poly.pdbx_seq_one_letter_code
_entity_poly.pdbx_strand_id
1 'polypeptide(L)' 'MTPNPTSAQFTVNYIATNANSAYLMVVNQNTGDTNNYIIDTENDSRVIDLSGLASGLYSIILICDGDIQNSKNLLKQ' A
#
# COMPACT_ATOMS: atom_id res chain seq x y z
N MET A 1 8.71 0.66 -19.88
CA MET A 1 7.75 0.63 -18.77
C MET A 1 7.31 -0.81 -18.56
N THR A 2 7.94 -1.52 -17.63
CA THR A 2 7.56 -2.89 -17.24
C THR A 2 6.89 -2.81 -15.87
N PRO A 3 5.68 -3.36 -15.67
CA PRO A 3 5.09 -3.42 -14.34
C PRO A 3 5.83 -4.51 -13.56
N ASN A 4 6.52 -4.13 -12.47
CA ASN A 4 7.29 -5.04 -11.64
C ASN A 4 6.34 -5.99 -10.89
N PRO A 5 6.33 -7.31 -11.17
CA PRO A 5 5.69 -8.27 -10.29
C PRO A 5 6.56 -8.42 -9.03
N THR A 6 6.02 -8.05 -7.88
CA THR A 6 6.68 -8.33 -6.59
C THR A 6 6.24 -9.71 -6.10
N SER A 7 7.21 -10.57 -5.82
CA SER A 7 6.99 -11.92 -5.31
C SER A 7 6.68 -11.96 -3.81
N ALA A 8 7.18 -10.99 -3.03
CA ALA A 8 6.98 -10.96 -1.58
C ALA A 8 6.92 -9.55 -1.00
N GLN A 9 7.95 -8.72 -1.25
CA GLN A 9 8.06 -7.38 -0.69
C GLN A 9 8.13 -6.33 -1.78
N PHE A 10 7.56 -5.16 -1.51
CA PHE A 10 7.70 -3.99 -2.39
C PHE A 10 7.76 -2.71 -1.57
N THR A 11 8.43 -1.71 -2.13
CA THR A 11 8.49 -0.37 -1.54
C THR A 11 7.35 0.46 -2.09
N VAL A 12 6.50 0.97 -1.19
CA VAL A 12 5.54 2.03 -1.50
C VAL A 12 6.23 3.35 -1.19
N ASN A 13 6.32 4.21 -2.19
CA ASN A 13 6.65 5.61 -1.98
C ASN A 13 5.35 6.39 -1.81
N TYR A 14 5.31 7.28 -0.83
CA TYR A 14 4.14 8.08 -0.49
C TYR A 14 4.56 9.48 -0.03
N ILE A 15 3.61 10.40 -0.01
CA ILE A 15 3.80 11.74 0.53
C ILE A 15 2.71 11.91 1.59
N ALA A 16 3.10 11.82 2.85
CA ALA A 16 2.21 12.00 4.01
C ALA A 16 2.61 13.24 4.84
N THR A 17 3.46 14.10 4.28
CA THR A 17 3.92 15.33 4.92
C THR A 17 2.73 16.20 5.34
N ASN A 18 2.80 16.77 6.54
CA ASN A 18 1.76 17.57 7.19
C ASN A 18 0.51 16.80 7.66
N ALA A 19 0.44 15.48 7.50
CA ALA A 19 -0.58 14.68 8.17
C ALA A 19 -0.21 14.44 9.64
N ASN A 20 -1.20 14.40 10.53
CA ASN A 20 -1.01 14.02 11.93
C ASN A 20 -0.94 12.50 12.10
N SER A 21 -1.58 11.77 11.19
CA SER A 21 -1.66 10.32 11.17
C SER A 21 -1.80 9.83 9.73
N ALA A 22 -1.13 8.72 9.41
CA ALA A 22 -1.27 8.11 8.10
C ALA A 22 -1.14 6.59 8.17
N TYR A 23 -1.78 5.92 7.22
CA TYR A 23 -1.60 4.49 7.00
C TYR A 23 -1.83 4.12 5.53
N LEU A 24 -1.20 3.02 5.12
CA LEU A 24 -1.44 2.38 3.84
C LEU A 24 -2.44 1.25 4.05
N MET A 25 -3.54 1.27 3.32
CA MET A 25 -4.50 0.18 3.25
C MET A 25 -4.23 -0.64 1.99
N VAL A 26 -3.95 -1.93 2.16
CA VAL A 26 -3.81 -2.89 1.07
C VAL A 26 -5.09 -3.69 0.97
N VAL A 27 -5.78 -3.63 -0.16
CA VAL A 27 -7.05 -4.30 -0.41
C VAL A 27 -6.87 -5.34 -1.50
N ASN A 28 -7.21 -6.60 -1.25
CA ASN A 28 -7.32 -7.60 -2.30
C ASN A 28 -8.60 -7.32 -3.11
N GLN A 29 -8.46 -7.03 -4.41
CA GLN A 29 -9.62 -6.65 -5.23
C GLN A 29 -10.56 -7.82 -5.55
N ASN A 30 -10.09 -9.07 -5.39
CA ASN A 30 -10.91 -10.24 -5.64
C ASN A 30 -11.74 -10.64 -4.42
N THR A 31 -11.17 -10.54 -3.21
CA THR A 31 -11.83 -10.99 -1.97
C THR A 31 -12.39 -9.85 -1.13
N GLY A 32 -11.89 -8.63 -1.31
CA GLY A 32 -12.20 -7.48 -0.45
C GLY A 32 -11.41 -7.48 0.87
N ASP A 33 -10.53 -8.45 1.10
CA ASP A 33 -9.71 -8.50 2.33
C ASP A 33 -8.78 -7.29 2.40
N THR A 34 -8.65 -6.73 3.60
CA THR A 34 -7.85 -5.52 3.84
C THR A 34 -6.76 -5.74 4.88
N ASN A 35 -5.58 -5.19 4.61
CA ASN A 35 -4.46 -5.11 5.56
C ASN A 35 -4.03 -3.65 5.71
N ASN A 36 -4.05 -3.14 6.93
CA ASN A 36 -3.67 -1.76 7.23
C ASN A 36 -2.25 -1.70 7.80
N TYR A 37 -1.44 -0.80 7.29
CA TYR A 37 -0.07 -0.57 7.71
C TYR A 37 0.08 0.88 8.15
N ILE A 38 0.19 1.11 9.47
CA ILE A 38 0.49 2.45 9.99
C ILE A 38 1.87 2.86 9.47
N ILE A 39 1.96 4.08 8.95
CA ILE A 39 3.20 4.63 8.41
C ILE A 39 3.60 5.87 9.19
N ASP A 40 4.89 6.16 9.17
CA ASP A 40 5.44 7.40 9.69
C ASP A 40 5.32 8.49 8.64
N THR A 41 4.75 9.63 9.03
CA THR A 41 4.48 10.80 8.18
C THR A 41 5.74 11.60 7.86
N GLU A 42 6.84 11.37 8.57
CA GLU A 42 8.16 11.97 8.31
C GLU A 42 8.98 11.17 7.28
N ASN A 43 8.53 9.96 6.92
CA ASN A 43 9.15 9.12 5.90
C ASN A 43 8.41 9.22 4.56
N ASP A 44 9.14 9.01 3.47
CA ASP A 44 8.58 9.05 2.11
C ASP A 44 8.37 7.66 1.51
N SER A 45 8.72 6.61 2.26
CA SER A 45 8.58 5.24 1.78
C SER A 45 8.44 4.20 2.89
N ARG A 46 7.78 3.09 2.56
CA ARG A 46 7.60 1.94 3.44
C ARG A 46 7.70 0.65 2.63
N VAL A 47 8.44 -0.31 3.15
CA VAL A 47 8.43 -1.67 2.63
C VAL A 47 7.21 -2.40 3.18
N ILE A 48 6.38 -2.93 2.27
CA ILE A 48 5.24 -3.78 2.60
C ILE A 48 5.58 -5.22 2.21
N ASP A 49 5.30 -6.14 3.13
CA ASP A 49 5.43 -7.58 2.91
C ASP A 49 4.04 -8.20 2.65
N LEU A 50 3.90 -8.81 1.48
CA LEU A 50 2.73 -9.56 1.02
C LEU A 50 3.04 -11.05 0.81
N SER A 51 4.14 -11.57 1.36
CA SER A 51 4.54 -12.98 1.22
C SER A 51 3.46 -13.97 1.70
N GLY A 52 2.71 -13.61 2.74
CA GLY A 52 1.60 -14.41 3.26
C GLY A 52 0.28 -14.27 2.50
N LEU A 53 0.20 -13.41 1.48
CA LEU A 53 -1.02 -13.17 0.72
C LEU A 53 -1.00 -13.93 -0.61
N ALA A 54 -2.17 -14.32 -1.09
CA ALA A 54 -2.30 -14.98 -2.39
C ALA A 54 -1.91 -14.05 -3.56
N SER A 55 -1.47 -14.63 -4.67
CA SER A 55 -1.29 -13.88 -5.92
C SER A 55 -2.62 -13.29 -6.38
N GLY A 56 -2.59 -12.10 -6.96
CA GLY A 56 -3.80 -11.37 -7.31
C GLY A 56 -3.59 -9.87 -7.48
N LEU A 57 -4.71 -9.18 -7.74
CA LEU A 57 -4.74 -7.73 -7.90
C LEU A 57 -5.03 -7.08 -6.55
N TYR A 58 -4.16 -6.17 -6.15
CA TYR A 58 -4.28 -5.41 -4.90
C TYR A 58 -4.43 -3.92 -5.20
N SER A 59 -5.19 -3.21 -4.39
CA SER A 59 -5.20 -1.76 -4.34
C SER A 59 -4.47 -1.30 -3.08
N ILE A 60 -3.54 -0.38 -3.22
CA ILE A 60 -2.82 0.24 -2.11
C ILE A 60 -3.31 1.67 -2.02
N ILE A 61 -3.92 2.03 -0.90
CA ILE A 61 -4.56 3.31 -0.67
C ILE A 61 -3.79 3.99 0.45
N LEU A 62 -3.39 5.25 0.22
CA LEU A 62 -2.84 6.11 1.25
C LEU A 62 -3.97 6.90 1.89
N ILE A 63 -4.11 6.75 3.21
CA ILE A 63 -5.05 7.52 4.01
C ILE A 63 -4.25 8.39 4.97
N CYS A 64 -4.51 9.69 4.95
CA CYS A 64 -3.93 10.67 5.85
C CYS A 64 -5.05 11.40 6.58
N ASP A 65 -5.00 11.44 7.91
CA ASP A 65 -5.99 12.12 8.78
C ASP A 65 -7.45 11.74 8.50
N GLY A 66 -7.67 10.50 8.04
CA GLY A 66 -8.99 9.95 7.71
C GLY A 66 -9.40 10.11 6.24
N ASP A 67 -8.66 10.89 5.44
CA ASP A 67 -8.95 11.14 4.04
C ASP A 67 -8.05 10.34 3.09
N ILE A 68 -8.64 9.83 2.01
CA ILE A 68 -7.89 9.14 0.94
C ILE A 68 -7.09 10.18 0.16
N GLN A 69 -5.77 10.07 0.20
CA GLN A 69 -4.87 10.95 -0.54
C GLN A 69 -4.48 10.38 -1.90
N ASN A 70 -4.27 9.06 -1.98
CA ASN A 70 -3.85 8.41 -3.22
C ASN A 70 -4.23 6.93 -3.22
N SER A 71 -4.31 6.34 -4.42
CA SER A 71 -4.46 4.89 -4.58
C SER A 71 -3.66 4.39 -5.79
N LYS A 72 -3.10 3.19 -5.68
CA LYS A 72 -2.39 2.53 -6.79
C LYS A 72 -2.64 1.05 -6.79
N ASN A 73 -2.85 0.50 -7.98
CA ASN A 73 -3.03 -0.94 -8.14
C ASN A 73 -1.68 -1.64 -8.32
N LEU A 74 -1.56 -2.81 -7.70
CA LEU A 74 -0.41 -3.68 -7.75
C LEU A 74 -0.87 -5.08 -8.15
N LEU A 75 -0.23 -5.67 -9.15
CA LEU A 75 -0.39 -7.09 -9.46
C LEU A 75 0.70 -7.89 -8.75
N LYS A 76 0.30 -8.74 -7.81
CA LYS A 76 1.18 -9.74 -7.17
C LYS A 76 1.13 -11.04 -7.97
N GLN A 77 2.30 -11.55 -8.36
CA GLN A 77 2.46 -12.83 -9.07
C GLN A 77 2.92 -13.92 -8.12
#